data_AF-A0AAD1T1G9-F1
#
_entry.id   AF-A0AAD1T1G9-F1
#
_cell.length_a   1.000
_cell.length_b   1.000
_cell.length_c   1.000
_cell.angle_alpha   90.00
_cell.angle_beta   90.00
_cell.angle_gamma   90.00
#
_symmetry.space_group_name_H-M   'P 1'
#
loop_
_entity.id
_entity.type
_entity.pdbx_description
1 polymer ?
#
loop_
_entity_poly.entity_id
_entity_poly.type
_entity_poly.pdbx_seq_one_letter_code
_entity_poly.pdbx_strand_id
1 'polypeptide(L)'
;MWSDHAPLMIQLTSPLHKPKTTTWRLHENLLSNPQVTQDVQQALTNYFTENLPQDTSPLLTWEAHKCVMRGILISHSSALKKARDHTIRELTAKIGTLTQAHKRTLDDTLLGELTAAREELAQTLRQSYSRALQRTKSFFYTEGDKCGRLLARMINKKTFHDIYCTHARRRRPTTPHARSNRYSCNPLLHGPLRDSPPRPSGGPLRGHDPHEHIPH
;
A
#
# COMPACT_ATOMS: atom_id res chain seq x y z
N MET A 1 68.89 19.27 6.47
CA MET A 1 68.45 18.57 5.24
C MET A 1 66.95 18.73 5.13
N TRP A 2 66.49 19.46 4.13
CA TRP A 2 65.07 19.63 3.83
C TRP A 2 64.64 18.49 2.89
N SER A 3 63.48 17.89 3.17
CA SER A 3 62.93 16.80 2.36
C SER A 3 62.30 17.36 1.08
N ASP A 4 62.65 16.81 -0.08
CA ASP A 4 62.17 17.21 -1.42
C ASP A 4 60.78 16.65 -1.77
N HIS A 5 60.06 16.12 -0.78
CA HIS A 5 58.74 15.53 -0.99
C HIS A 5 57.63 16.52 -0.64
N ALA A 6 56.92 17.00 -1.68
CA ALA A 6 55.71 17.79 -1.52
C ALA A 6 54.57 16.92 -0.95
N PRO A 7 53.80 17.40 0.04
CA PRO A 7 52.69 16.64 0.60
C PRO A 7 51.57 16.48 -0.44
N LEU A 8 51.23 15.23 -0.76
CA LEU A 8 50.06 14.90 -1.57
C LEU A 8 48.81 14.88 -0.70
N MET A 9 47.88 15.79 -0.98
CA MET A 9 46.59 15.86 -0.29
C MET A 9 45.49 15.33 -1.21
N ILE A 10 44.76 14.31 -0.77
CA ILE A 10 43.59 13.77 -1.46
C ILE A 10 42.35 14.07 -0.62
N GLN A 11 41.41 14.86 -1.16
CA GLN A 11 40.10 15.06 -0.56
C GLN A 11 39.10 14.06 -1.13
N LEU A 12 38.74 13.06 -0.32
CA LEU A 12 37.68 12.09 -0.64
C LEU A 12 36.34 12.63 -0.14
N THR A 13 35.51 13.11 -1.05
CA THR A 13 34.09 13.44 -0.76
C THR A 13 33.24 12.21 -1.04
N SER A 14 32.97 11.41 -0.01
CA SER A 14 31.92 10.39 -0.09
C SER A 14 30.56 11.08 -0.01
N PRO A 15 29.66 10.95 -1.00
CA PRO A 15 28.29 11.39 -0.81
C PRO A 15 27.78 10.64 0.41
N LEU A 16 27.23 11.35 1.40
CA LEU A 16 26.66 10.77 2.61
C LEU A 16 25.65 9.68 2.23
N HIS A 17 26.12 8.45 2.02
CA HIS A 17 25.29 7.31 1.78
C HIS A 17 24.73 6.99 3.15
N LYS A 18 23.63 7.66 3.52
CA LYS A 18 22.87 7.28 4.70
C LYS A 18 22.52 5.82 4.45
N PRO A 19 23.11 4.86 5.20
CA PRO A 19 22.81 3.47 4.98
C PRO A 19 21.30 3.35 5.15
N LYS A 20 20.62 2.86 4.11
CA LYS A 20 19.20 2.54 4.26
C LYS A 20 19.15 1.45 5.32
N THR A 21 18.76 1.80 6.53
CA THR A 21 18.52 0.85 7.62
C THR A 21 17.32 0.00 7.22
N THR A 22 17.58 -1.01 6.41
CA THR A 22 16.54 -1.91 5.91
C THR A 22 16.36 -2.96 6.98
N THR A 23 15.46 -2.69 7.93
CA THR A 23 15.04 -3.70 8.87
C THR A 23 14.13 -4.68 8.14
N TRP A 24 14.57 -5.94 8.04
CA TRP A 24 13.71 -6.99 7.54
C TRP A 24 12.51 -7.15 8.48
N ARG A 25 11.33 -7.34 7.90
CA ARG A 25 10.09 -7.67 8.61
C ARG A 25 9.37 -8.78 7.89
N LEU A 26 8.90 -9.74 8.69
CA LEU A 26 8.09 -10.85 8.22
C LEU A 26 6.79 -10.35 7.57
N HIS A 27 6.33 -11.07 6.57
CA HIS A 27 5.02 -10.87 5.98
C HIS A 27 3.96 -11.57 6.83
N GLU A 28 3.02 -10.81 7.41
CA GLU A 28 2.01 -11.31 8.37
C GLU A 28 1.20 -12.49 7.81
N ASN A 29 0.80 -12.42 6.54
CA ASN A 29 -0.01 -13.48 5.90
C ASN A 29 0.82 -14.68 5.42
N LEU A 30 2.15 -14.66 5.59
CA LEU A 30 3.01 -15.76 5.12
C LEU A 30 2.76 -17.04 5.94
N LEU A 31 2.56 -16.89 7.25
CA LEU A 31 2.29 -18.00 8.17
C LEU A 31 0.84 -18.50 8.10
N SER A 32 -0.03 -17.80 7.37
CA SER A 32 -1.39 -18.27 7.10
C SER A 32 -1.41 -19.42 6.09
N ASN A 33 -0.34 -19.61 5.31
CA ASN A 33 -0.23 -20.72 4.39
C ASN A 33 0.22 -21.99 5.14
N PRO A 34 -0.59 -23.07 5.16
CA PRO A 34 -0.25 -24.29 5.89
C PRO A 34 1.06 -24.93 5.41
N GLN A 35 1.36 -24.83 4.11
CA GLN A 35 2.59 -25.38 3.55
C GLN A 35 3.84 -24.69 4.13
N VAL A 36 3.83 -23.36 4.18
CA VAL A 36 4.97 -22.60 4.75
C VAL A 36 5.13 -22.90 6.23
N THR A 37 4.02 -23.05 6.96
CA THR A 37 4.05 -23.39 8.38
C THR A 37 4.63 -24.79 8.61
N GLN A 38 4.27 -25.77 7.77
CA GLN A 38 4.84 -27.11 7.83
C GLN A 38 6.34 -27.11 7.50
N ASP A 39 6.76 -26.39 6.46
CA ASP A 39 8.18 -26.28 6.08
C ASP A 39 9.01 -25.65 7.19
N VAL A 40 8.49 -24.60 7.84
CA VAL A 40 9.14 -23.95 8.99
C VAL A 40 9.21 -24.88 10.20
N GLN A 41 8.15 -25.63 10.49
CA GLN A 41 8.15 -26.62 11.58
C GLN A 41 9.16 -27.74 11.33
N GLN A 42 9.23 -28.25 10.10
CA GLN A 42 10.20 -29.28 9.72
C GLN A 42 11.64 -28.75 9.85
N ALA A 43 11.91 -27.55 9.33
CA ALA A 43 13.23 -26.95 9.43
C ALA A 43 13.64 -26.65 10.88
N LEU A 44 12.68 -26.30 11.74
CA LEU A 44 12.92 -26.09 13.17
C LEU A 44 13.32 -27.41 13.84
N THR A 45 12.56 -28.47 13.61
CA THR A 45 12.87 -29.80 14.15
C THR A 45 14.25 -30.27 13.68
N ASN A 46 14.52 -30.20 12.38
CA ASN A 46 15.80 -30.61 11.79
C ASN A 46 16.98 -29.83 12.40
N TYR A 47 16.83 -28.51 12.54
CA TYR A 47 17.88 -27.68 13.13
C TYR A 47 18.23 -28.14 14.55
N PHE A 48 17.22 -28.35 15.41
CA PHE A 48 17.48 -28.76 16.78
C PHE A 48 17.97 -30.21 16.87
N THR A 49 17.47 -31.14 16.05
CA THR A 49 17.98 -32.52 16.04
C THR A 49 19.45 -32.62 15.65
N GLU A 50 19.92 -31.77 14.73
CA GLU A 50 21.30 -31.77 14.25
C GLU A 50 22.26 -31.02 15.19
N ASN A 51 21.77 -29.97 15.87
CA ASN A 51 22.63 -29.04 16.63
C ASN A 51 22.55 -29.19 18.16
N LEU A 52 21.54 -29.87 18.72
CA LEU A 52 21.50 -30.13 20.19
C LEU A 52 22.62 -31.03 20.74
N PRO A 53 23.12 -32.07 20.05
CA PRO A 53 24.05 -33.02 20.66
C PRO A 53 25.49 -32.48 20.80
N GLN A 54 25.79 -31.27 20.33
CA GLN A 54 27.13 -30.68 20.40
C GLN A 54 27.27 -29.78 21.64
N ASP A 55 28.47 -29.74 22.24
CA ASP A 55 28.94 -28.81 23.31
C ASP A 55 28.92 -27.33 22.87
N THR A 56 27.86 -26.91 22.19
CA THR A 56 27.67 -25.58 21.64
C THR A 56 26.99 -24.70 22.67
N SER A 57 27.46 -23.46 22.79
CA SER A 57 26.85 -22.48 23.68
C SER A 57 25.37 -22.28 23.29
N PRO A 58 24.42 -22.36 24.24
CA PRO A 58 23.00 -22.21 23.94
C PRO A 58 22.66 -20.86 23.30
N LEU A 59 23.45 -19.82 23.59
CA LEU A 59 23.32 -18.51 22.96
C LEU A 59 23.63 -18.57 21.46
N LEU A 60 24.72 -19.25 21.08
CA LEU A 60 25.12 -19.39 19.67
C LEU A 60 24.09 -20.21 18.90
N THR A 61 23.61 -21.31 19.49
CA THR A 61 22.56 -22.15 18.93
C THR A 61 21.28 -21.36 18.71
N TRP A 62 20.90 -20.49 19.64
CA TRP A 62 19.73 -19.62 19.45
C TRP A 62 19.92 -18.56 18.35
N GLU A 63 21.08 -17.90 18.29
CA GLU A 63 21.37 -16.94 17.22
C GLU A 63 21.41 -17.60 15.83
N ALA A 64 22.05 -18.76 15.72
CA ALA A 64 22.12 -19.52 14.48
C ALA A 64 20.73 -20.03 14.07
N HIS A 65 19.93 -20.57 15.00
CA HIS A 65 18.54 -20.94 14.75
C HIS A 65 17.73 -19.79 14.14
N LYS A 66 17.79 -18.60 14.76
CA LYS A 66 17.08 -17.40 14.27
C LYS A 66 17.53 -17.02 12.86
N CYS A 67 18.83 -17.13 12.55
CA CYS A 67 19.37 -16.85 11.22
C CYS A 67 18.83 -17.84 10.17
N VAL A 68 18.81 -19.13 10.49
CA VAL A 68 18.25 -20.18 9.62
C VAL A 68 16.76 -19.93 9.35
N MET A 69 15.97 -19.71 10.41
CA MET A 69 14.54 -19.43 10.29
C MET A 69 14.26 -18.18 9.45
N ARG A 70 15.04 -17.11 9.64
CA ARG A 70 14.94 -15.91 8.80
C ARG A 70 15.24 -16.21 7.34
N GLY A 71 16.27 -16.99 7.05
CA GLY A 71 16.64 -17.39 5.69
C GLY A 71 15.48 -18.09 4.97
N ILE A 72 14.83 -19.03 5.66
CA ILE A 72 13.67 -19.77 5.14
C ILE A 72 12.48 -18.83 4.92
N LEU A 73 12.13 -17.99 5.89
CA LEU A 73 11.00 -17.07 5.74
C LEU A 73 11.23 -16.04 4.61
N ILE A 74 12.49 -15.61 4.42
CA ILE A 74 12.90 -14.73 3.32
C ILE A 74 12.76 -15.44 1.98
N SER A 75 13.18 -16.72 1.88
CA SER A 75 13.11 -17.48 0.63
C SER A 75 11.66 -17.68 0.19
N HIS A 76 10.77 -18.11 1.09
CA HIS A 76 9.34 -18.23 0.80
C HIS A 76 8.70 -16.89 0.43
N SER A 77 9.00 -15.82 1.17
CA SER A 77 8.49 -14.48 0.85
C SER A 77 8.93 -14.01 -0.54
N SER A 78 10.18 -14.30 -0.91
CA SER A 78 10.75 -13.98 -2.22
C SER A 78 10.09 -14.78 -3.33
N ALA A 79 9.91 -16.09 -3.13
CA ALA A 79 9.23 -16.97 -4.08
C ALA A 79 7.77 -16.52 -4.33
N LEU A 80 7.02 -16.25 -3.27
CA LEU A 80 5.63 -15.78 -3.38
C LEU A 80 5.55 -14.42 -4.08
N LYS A 81 6.50 -13.52 -3.80
CA LYS A 81 6.59 -12.23 -4.51
C LYS A 81 6.82 -12.44 -6.00
N LYS A 82 7.75 -13.33 -6.38
CA LYS A 82 8.06 -13.65 -7.78
C LYS A 82 6.85 -14.26 -8.49
N ALA A 83 6.17 -15.22 -7.86
CA ALA A 83 4.96 -15.83 -8.41
C ALA A 83 3.87 -14.78 -8.66
N ARG A 84 3.60 -13.89 -7.70
CA ARG A 84 2.65 -12.78 -7.87
C ARG A 84 3.07 -11.79 -8.96
N ASP A 85 4.35 -11.44 -9.03
CA ASP A 85 4.84 -10.54 -10.09
C ASP A 85 4.73 -11.19 -11.48
N HIS A 86 4.85 -12.51 -11.55
CA HIS A 86 4.64 -13.28 -12.77
C HIS A 86 3.15 -13.27 -13.18
N THR A 87 2.23 -13.59 -12.27
CA THR A 87 0.78 -13.56 -12.58
C THR A 87 0.32 -12.17 -13.03
N ILE A 88 0.84 -11.10 -12.42
CA ILE A 88 0.55 -9.73 -12.87
C ILE A 88 1.02 -9.49 -14.31
N ARG A 89 2.22 -9.97 -14.68
CA ARG A 89 2.74 -9.84 -16.05
C ARG A 89 1.88 -10.62 -17.05
N GLU A 90 1.47 -11.83 -16.70
CA GLU A 90 0.62 -12.66 -17.55
C GLU A 90 -0.76 -12.03 -17.75
N LEU A 91 -1.39 -11.57 -16.67
CA LEU A 91 -2.70 -10.91 -16.75
C LEU A 91 -2.63 -9.59 -17.52
N THR A 92 -1.58 -8.80 -17.34
CA THR A 92 -1.40 -7.56 -18.12
C THR A 92 -1.19 -7.84 -19.61
N ALA A 93 -0.40 -8.86 -19.96
CA ALA A 93 -0.24 -9.30 -21.34
C ALA A 93 -1.57 -9.81 -21.93
N LYS A 94 -2.31 -10.65 -21.21
CA LYS A 94 -3.63 -11.16 -21.60
C LYS A 94 -4.65 -10.05 -21.80
N ILE A 95 -4.69 -9.05 -20.91
CA ILE A 95 -5.55 -7.88 -21.09
C ILE A 95 -5.16 -7.11 -22.36
N GLY A 96 -3.86 -6.97 -22.64
CA GLY A 96 -3.37 -6.32 -23.86
C GLY A 96 -3.84 -7.01 -25.14
N THR A 97 -3.70 -8.33 -25.21
CA THR A 97 -4.13 -9.13 -26.38
C THR A 97 -5.64 -9.13 -26.55
N LEU A 98 -6.40 -9.36 -25.47
CA LEU A 98 -7.87 -9.33 -25.48
C LEU A 98 -8.41 -7.95 -25.86
N THR A 99 -7.79 -6.87 -25.38
CA THR A 99 -8.18 -5.51 -25.76
C THR A 99 -7.98 -5.27 -27.25
N GLN A 100 -6.89 -5.78 -27.83
CA GLN A 100 -6.64 -5.64 -29.27
C GLN A 100 -7.60 -6.50 -30.11
N ALA A 101 -7.89 -7.73 -29.67
CA ALA A 101 -8.85 -8.61 -30.33
C ALA A 101 -10.26 -8.01 -30.31
N HIS A 102 -10.74 -7.58 -29.15
CA HIS A 102 -12.06 -6.95 -29.01
C HIS A 102 -12.18 -5.65 -29.81
N LYS A 103 -11.13 -4.83 -29.93
CA LYS A 103 -11.13 -3.65 -30.80
C LYS A 103 -11.34 -3.97 -32.29
N ARG A 104 -10.97 -5.18 -32.73
CA ARG A 104 -11.09 -5.62 -34.13
C ARG A 104 -12.44 -6.27 -34.41
N THR A 105 -12.93 -7.10 -33.48
CA THR A 105 -14.14 -7.91 -33.69
C THR A 105 -15.41 -7.32 -33.05
N LEU A 106 -15.27 -6.45 -32.03
CA LEU A 106 -16.36 -5.89 -31.23
C LEU A 106 -17.28 -6.96 -30.60
N ASP A 107 -16.72 -8.15 -30.30
CA ASP A 107 -17.47 -9.28 -29.74
C ASP A 107 -17.65 -9.16 -28.21
N ASP A 108 -18.87 -9.43 -27.74
CA ASP A 108 -19.26 -9.33 -26.33
C ASP A 108 -18.69 -10.48 -25.48
N THR A 109 -18.42 -11.64 -26.10
CA THR A 109 -17.78 -12.77 -25.40
C THR A 109 -16.35 -12.40 -24.95
N LEU A 110 -15.57 -11.77 -25.83
CA LEU A 110 -14.23 -11.26 -25.54
C LEU A 110 -14.24 -10.14 -24.49
N LEU A 111 -15.31 -9.36 -24.44
CA LEU A 111 -15.48 -8.33 -23.41
C LEU A 111 -15.64 -8.97 -22.02
N GLY A 112 -16.42 -10.05 -21.91
CA GLY A 112 -16.55 -10.83 -20.68
C GLY A 112 -15.24 -11.45 -20.19
N GLU A 113 -14.42 -12.00 -21.08
CA GLU A 113 -13.09 -12.52 -20.71
C GLU A 113 -12.15 -11.42 -20.24
N LEU A 114 -12.23 -10.24 -20.86
CA LEU A 114 -11.41 -9.09 -20.54
C LEU A 114 -11.82 -8.44 -19.20
N THR A 115 -13.11 -8.38 -18.87
CA THR A 115 -13.56 -7.93 -17.55
C THR A 115 -13.10 -8.91 -16.48
N ALA A 116 -13.24 -10.23 -16.70
CA ALA A 116 -12.75 -11.25 -15.77
C ALA A 116 -11.23 -11.13 -15.53
N ALA A 117 -10.43 -10.97 -16.58
CA ALA A 117 -8.98 -10.79 -16.43
C ALA A 117 -8.60 -9.50 -15.67
N ARG A 118 -9.36 -8.42 -15.87
CA ARG A 118 -9.17 -7.16 -15.10
C ARG A 118 -9.53 -7.32 -13.64
N GLU A 119 -10.60 -8.06 -13.34
CA GLU A 119 -11.01 -8.37 -11.98
C GLU A 119 -9.96 -9.20 -11.26
N GLU A 120 -9.43 -10.24 -11.91
CA GLU A 120 -8.35 -11.07 -11.35
C GLU A 120 -7.09 -10.25 -11.05
N LEU A 121 -6.70 -9.35 -11.96
CA LEU A 121 -5.60 -8.42 -11.74
C LEU A 121 -5.89 -7.51 -10.54
N ALA A 122 -7.10 -6.94 -10.47
CA ALA A 122 -7.52 -6.07 -9.38
C ALA A 122 -7.50 -6.80 -8.03
N GLN A 123 -7.92 -8.06 -7.97
CA GLN A 123 -7.85 -8.90 -6.77
C GLN A 123 -6.40 -9.12 -6.32
N THR A 124 -5.51 -9.46 -7.25
CA THR A 124 -4.08 -9.65 -6.98
C THR A 124 -3.41 -8.36 -6.44
N LEU A 125 -3.77 -7.21 -7.02
CA LEU A 125 -3.29 -5.91 -6.53
C LEU A 125 -3.89 -5.56 -5.17
N ARG A 126 -5.17 -5.85 -4.93
CA ARG A 126 -5.85 -5.61 -3.65
C ARG A 126 -5.16 -6.35 -2.51
N GLN A 127 -4.74 -7.60 -2.73
CA GLN A 127 -3.92 -8.36 -1.78
C GLN A 127 -2.57 -7.69 -1.49
N SER A 128 -1.98 -7.00 -2.47
CA SER A 128 -0.73 -6.25 -2.28
C SER A 128 -0.95 -4.95 -1.50
N TYR A 129 -2.05 -4.26 -1.77
CA TYR A 129 -2.43 -3.02 -1.07
C TYR A 129 -2.87 -3.26 0.37
N SER A 130 -3.53 -4.39 0.66
CA SER A 130 -3.96 -4.73 2.03
C SER A 130 -2.77 -4.74 2.99
N ARG A 131 -1.62 -5.28 2.56
CA ARG A 131 -0.36 -5.25 3.31
C ARG A 131 0.12 -3.84 3.62
N ALA A 132 0.11 -2.94 2.63
CA ALA A 132 0.54 -1.55 2.83
C ALA A 132 -0.41 -0.81 3.80
N LEU A 133 -1.70 -1.13 3.72
CA LEU A 133 -2.72 -0.58 4.59
C LEU A 133 -2.59 -1.11 6.03
N GLN A 134 -2.39 -2.41 6.23
CA GLN A 134 -2.10 -3.03 7.54
C GLN A 134 -0.86 -2.40 8.18
N ARG A 135 0.22 -2.19 7.40
CA ARG A 135 1.42 -1.51 7.88
C ARG A 135 1.15 -0.09 8.36
N THR A 136 0.36 0.66 7.59
CA THR A 136 0.01 2.04 7.95
C THR A 136 -0.83 2.07 9.23
N LYS A 137 -1.76 1.12 9.38
CA LYS A 137 -2.55 0.94 10.61
C LYS A 137 -1.66 0.59 11.80
N SER A 138 -0.82 -0.43 11.69
CA SER A 138 0.11 -0.84 12.75
C SER A 138 0.98 0.33 13.20
N PHE A 139 1.58 1.06 12.25
CA PHE A 139 2.38 2.25 12.55
C PHE A 139 1.58 3.34 13.27
N PHE A 140 0.33 3.57 12.84
CA PHE A 140 -0.55 4.54 13.50
C PHE A 140 -0.91 4.12 14.93
N TYR A 141 -1.18 2.83 15.18
CA TYR A 141 -1.45 2.35 16.53
C TYR A 141 -0.24 2.47 17.46
N THR A 142 0.97 2.21 16.94
CA THR A 142 2.18 2.28 17.76
C THR A 142 2.65 3.71 18.03
N GLU A 143 2.42 4.64 17.10
CA GLU A 143 2.98 6.00 17.16
C GLU A 143 1.92 7.10 17.30
N GLY A 144 0.63 6.75 17.26
CA GLY A 144 -0.47 7.72 17.26
C GLY A 144 -0.59 8.52 18.54
N ASP A 145 -0.34 7.87 19.69
CA ASP A 145 -0.37 8.51 21.01
C ASP A 145 1.00 9.07 21.43
N LYS A 146 2.04 8.85 20.62
CA LYS A 146 3.40 9.29 20.96
C LYS A 146 3.67 10.68 20.41
N CYS A 147 4.37 11.48 21.21
CA CYS A 147 4.95 12.76 20.81
C CYS A 147 6.12 12.54 19.84
N GLY A 148 5.81 12.14 18.60
CA GLY A 148 6.81 11.74 17.60
C GLY A 148 6.64 12.42 16.26
N ARG A 149 7.36 11.89 15.26
CA ARG A 149 7.35 12.41 13.88
C ARG A 149 5.94 12.40 13.26
N LEU A 150 5.11 11.43 13.63
CA LEU A 150 3.73 11.34 13.15
C LEU A 150 2.89 12.52 13.65
N LEU A 151 2.90 12.78 14.96
CA LEU A 151 2.23 13.92 15.58
C LEU A 151 2.73 15.25 15.00
N ALA A 152 4.05 15.45 14.91
CA ALA A 152 4.63 16.65 14.33
C ALA A 152 4.15 16.91 12.90
N ARG A 153 4.07 15.85 12.07
CA ARG A 153 3.49 15.96 10.71
C ARG A 153 2.01 16.32 10.73
N MET A 154 1.22 15.77 11.65
CA MET A 154 -0.20 16.09 11.76
C MET A 154 -0.41 17.55 12.19
N ILE A 155 0.36 18.03 13.17
CA ILE A 155 0.32 19.43 13.61
C ILE A 155 0.70 20.35 12.44
N ASN A 156 1.82 20.07 11.75
CA ASN A 156 2.25 20.88 10.60
C ASN A 156 1.23 20.88 9.44
N LYS A 157 0.49 19.78 9.24
CA LYS A 157 -0.59 19.73 8.25
C LYS A 157 -1.79 20.56 8.67
N LYS A 158 -2.19 20.52 9.95
CA LYS A 158 -3.27 21.36 10.49
C LYS A 158 -2.91 22.84 10.39
N THR A 159 -1.72 23.22 10.84
CA THR A 159 -1.26 24.62 10.74
C THR A 159 -1.19 25.10 9.30
N PHE A 160 -0.69 24.27 8.37
CA PHE A 160 -0.71 24.61 6.94
C PHE A 160 -2.13 24.79 6.39
N HIS A 161 -3.06 23.90 6.75
CA HIS A 161 -4.47 24.01 6.36
C HIS A 161 -5.10 25.30 6.92
N ASP A 162 -4.84 25.62 8.18
CA ASP A 162 -5.34 26.83 8.84
C ASP A 162 -4.76 28.10 8.21
N ILE A 163 -3.46 28.11 7.88
CA ILE A 163 -2.81 29.22 7.15
C ILE A 163 -3.44 29.41 5.76
N TYR A 164 -3.64 28.32 5.02
CA TYR A 164 -4.27 28.39 3.70
C TYR A 164 -5.71 28.92 3.78
N CYS A 165 -6.51 28.40 4.72
CA CYS A 165 -7.90 28.83 4.91
C CYS A 165 -8.01 30.29 5.40
N THR A 166 -7.09 30.75 6.25
CA THR A 166 -7.05 32.16 6.68
C THR A 166 -6.62 33.10 5.56
N HIS A 167 -5.65 32.69 4.73
CA HIS A 167 -5.24 33.46 3.55
C HIS A 167 -6.35 33.55 2.50
N ALA A 168 -7.09 32.46 2.25
CA ALA A 168 -8.26 32.45 1.38
C ALA A 168 -9.39 33.36 1.92
N ARG A 169 -9.54 33.47 3.24
CA ARG A 169 -10.54 34.34 3.88
C ARG A 169 -10.15 35.82 3.82
N ARG A 170 -8.87 36.16 3.89
CA ARG A 170 -8.34 37.55 3.74
C ARG A 170 -8.37 38.08 2.31
N ARG A 171 -8.40 37.21 1.30
CA ARG A 171 -8.51 37.59 -0.12
C ARG A 171 -9.96 37.77 -0.62
N ARG A 172 -10.97 37.73 0.24
CA ARG A 172 -12.34 38.06 -0.17
C ARG A 172 -12.43 39.57 -0.46
N PRO A 173 -12.81 40.01 -1.67
CA PRO A 173 -13.18 41.39 -1.90
C PRO A 173 -14.40 41.72 -1.03
N THR A 174 -14.33 42.80 -0.27
CA THR A 174 -15.47 43.38 0.46
C THR A 174 -16.40 44.06 -0.54
N THR A 175 -17.15 43.29 -1.31
CA THR A 175 -18.30 43.79 -2.08
C THR A 175 -19.59 43.43 -1.34
N PRO A 176 -20.38 44.42 -0.88
CA PRO A 176 -21.60 44.17 -0.13
C PRO A 176 -22.77 43.85 -1.07
N HIS A 177 -22.70 42.73 -1.79
CA HIS A 177 -23.90 42.07 -2.34
C HIS A 177 -23.53 40.70 -2.91
N ALA A 178 -23.67 39.66 -2.09
CA ALA A 178 -23.95 38.29 -2.53
C ALA A 178 -24.16 37.42 -1.28
N ARG A 179 -25.40 37.35 -0.81
CA ARG A 179 -25.83 36.25 0.05
C ARG A 179 -25.86 34.98 -0.81
N SER A 180 -25.44 33.88 -0.18
CA SER A 180 -25.59 32.49 -0.64
C SER A 180 -24.59 32.01 -1.69
N ASN A 181 -23.44 31.52 -1.23
CA ASN A 181 -23.11 30.13 -1.50
C ASN A 181 -22.09 29.59 -0.48
N ARG A 182 -22.50 28.59 0.32
CA ARG A 182 -21.62 27.90 1.28
C ARG A 182 -20.80 26.87 0.51
N TYR A 183 -19.78 27.30 -0.22
CA TYR A 183 -18.74 26.39 -0.67
C TYR A 183 -17.76 26.16 0.48
N SER A 184 -17.89 24.98 1.10
CA SER A 184 -16.88 24.40 1.97
C SER A 184 -15.54 24.40 1.25
N CYS A 185 -14.52 25.01 1.87
CA CYS A 185 -13.15 24.94 1.38
C CYS A 185 -12.65 23.50 1.55
N ASN A 186 -12.85 22.67 0.53
CA ASN A 186 -12.38 21.29 0.53
C ASN A 186 -11.06 21.22 -0.27
N PRO A 187 -9.89 21.02 0.35
CA PRO A 187 -8.61 20.92 -0.35
C PRO A 187 -8.35 19.50 -0.89
N LEU A 188 -9.35 18.62 -0.86
CA LEU A 188 -9.24 17.24 -1.37
C LEU A 188 -9.60 17.19 -2.86
N LEU A 189 -8.74 17.73 -3.72
CA LEU A 189 -8.82 17.48 -5.17
C LEU A 189 -7.43 17.59 -5.83
N HIS A 190 -6.53 16.69 -5.43
CA HIS A 190 -5.44 16.22 -6.29
C HIS A 190 -5.20 14.71 -6.02
N GLY A 191 -5.78 13.87 -6.88
CA GLY A 191 -5.67 12.39 -6.90
C GLY A 191 -6.84 11.77 -7.69
N PRO A 192 -6.63 10.71 -8.51
CA PRO A 192 -7.15 10.63 -9.89
C PRO A 192 -8.64 10.28 -10.00
N LEU A 193 -9.26 10.83 -11.06
CA LEU A 193 -10.63 10.58 -11.52
C LEU A 193 -10.93 9.07 -11.57
N ARG A 194 -12.01 8.65 -10.91
CA ARG A 194 -12.81 7.49 -11.30
C ARG A 194 -14.12 8.02 -11.88
N ASP A 195 -14.36 7.71 -13.14
CA ASP A 195 -15.65 7.93 -13.79
C ASP A 195 -16.72 7.02 -13.15
N SER A 196 -17.89 7.59 -12.88
CA SER A 196 -19.13 6.86 -12.66
C SER A 196 -20.27 7.66 -13.30
N PRO A 197 -21.24 7.01 -13.96
CA PRO A 197 -22.18 7.65 -14.88
C PRO A 197 -23.34 8.36 -14.14
N PRO A 198 -24.11 9.24 -14.82
CA PRO A 198 -25.05 10.13 -14.16
C PRO A 198 -26.38 9.43 -13.81
N ARG A 199 -26.91 9.71 -12.61
CA ARG A 199 -28.35 9.56 -12.30
C ARG A 199 -29.09 10.85 -12.68
N PRO A 200 -30.27 10.77 -13.31
CA PRO A 200 -31.09 11.95 -13.59
C PRO A 200 -31.83 12.42 -12.34
N SER A 201 -32.10 13.73 -12.28
CA SER A 201 -32.62 14.49 -11.14
C SER A 201 -33.92 15.23 -11.49
N GLY A 202 -34.88 15.22 -10.55
CA GLY A 202 -36.03 16.14 -10.41
C GLY A 202 -37.19 15.95 -11.42
N GLY A 203 -38.48 16.06 -11.10
CA GLY A 203 -39.21 16.62 -9.94
C GLY A 203 -40.73 16.52 -10.19
N PRO A 204 -41.60 17.12 -9.34
CA PRO A 204 -42.88 16.54 -8.90
C PRO A 204 -44.16 17.15 -9.52
N LEU A 205 -45.34 16.51 -9.31
CA LEU A 205 -46.55 17.10 -8.66
C LEU A 205 -47.79 16.16 -8.70
N ARG A 206 -48.26 15.81 -7.48
CA ARG A 206 -49.65 15.88 -6.95
C ARG A 206 -50.80 15.12 -7.67
N GLY A 207 -51.48 14.25 -6.90
CA GLY A 207 -52.95 14.11 -6.96
C GLY A 207 -53.55 12.72 -6.69
N HIS A 208 -54.26 12.62 -5.56
CA HIS A 208 -55.42 11.75 -5.27
C HIS A 208 -55.27 10.22 -5.05
N ASP A 209 -55.34 9.84 -3.77
CA ASP A 209 -56.10 8.69 -3.24
C ASP A 209 -57.63 8.91 -3.46
N PRO A 210 -58.51 7.88 -3.47
CA PRO A 210 -58.50 6.79 -2.47
C PRO A 210 -59.06 5.39 -2.86
N HIS A 211 -58.91 4.46 -1.90
CA HIS A 211 -59.77 3.29 -1.59
C HIS A 211 -59.88 2.14 -2.62
N GLU A 212 -59.44 0.92 -2.29
CA GLU A 212 -60.28 -0.19 -1.79
C GLU A 212 -59.61 -1.59 -1.84
N HIS A 213 -59.92 -2.37 -0.79
CA HIS A 213 -60.11 -3.82 -0.70
C HIS A 213 -59.05 -4.84 -1.16
N ILE A 214 -58.50 -5.52 -0.14
CA ILE A 214 -58.08 -6.92 -0.17
C ILE A 214 -59.32 -7.80 0.08
N PRO A 215 -59.42 -8.98 -0.56
CA PRO A 215 -59.94 -10.13 0.16
C PRO A 215 -59.03 -11.37 0.05
N HIS A 216 -58.91 -12.00 1.23
CA HIS A 216 -58.62 -13.39 1.60
C HIS A 216 -57.39 -14.12 1.05
#